data_AF-A0A8J7HAH0-F1
#
_entry.id   AF-A0A8J7HAH0-F1
#
_cell.length_a   1.000
_cell.length_b   1.000
_cell.length_c   1.000
_cell.angle_alpha   90.00
_cell.angle_beta   90.00
_cell.angle_gamma   90.00
#
_symmetry.space_group_name_H-M   'P 1'
#
loop_
_entity.id
_entity.type
_entity.pdbx_description
1 polymer ?
#
loop_
_entity_poly.entity_id
_entity_poly.type
_entity_poly.pdbx_seq_one_letter_code
_entity_poly.pdbx_strand_id
1 'polypeptide(L)' 'MQRHICELKATKEWLMLDSIDYITECLEACRSAEMLADLREIFPRDTLKGASIKLGKTQREIIQKWLQHLNTIH' A
#
# COMPACT_ATOMS: atom_id res chain seq x y z
N MET A 1 -0.14 -8.43 17.84
CA MET A 1 -0.05 -8.93 16.46
C MET A 1 1.09 -8.20 15.79
N GLN A 2 2.14 -8.92 15.39
CA GLN A 2 3.26 -8.36 14.65
C GLN A 2 2.75 -8.11 13.23
N ARG A 3 2.68 -6.85 12.78
CA ARG A 3 2.17 -6.49 11.46
C ARG A 3 3.30 -6.75 10.46
N HIS A 4 3.18 -7.80 9.65
CA HIS A 4 4.23 -8.18 8.71
C HIS A 4 4.20 -7.26 7.48
N ILE A 5 5.30 -7.23 6.73
CA ILE A 5 5.34 -6.59 5.41
C ILE A 5 5.56 -7.72 4.41
N CYS A 6 4.83 -7.72 3.31
CA CYS A 6 5.01 -8.68 2.23
C CYS A 6 6.48 -8.68 1.77
N GLU A 7 7.18 -9.78 2.01
CA GLU A 7 8.59 -9.96 1.64
C GLU A 7 8.76 -10.42 0.18
N LEU A 8 7.65 -10.67 -0.52
CA LEU A 8 7.66 -11.06 -1.91
C LEU A 8 8.13 -9.89 -2.79
N LYS A 9 8.92 -10.23 -3.82
CA LYS A 9 9.23 -9.28 -4.89
C LYS A 9 8.04 -9.18 -5.84
N ALA A 10 7.78 -7.98 -6.34
CA ALA A 10 6.77 -7.78 -7.36
C ALA A 10 7.13 -8.58 -8.62
N THR A 11 6.22 -9.46 -9.06
CA THR A 11 6.35 -10.11 -10.37
C THR A 11 5.93 -9.13 -11.47
N LYS A 12 6.21 -9.46 -12.73
CA LYS A 12 5.79 -8.62 -13.86
C LYS A 12 4.27 -8.43 -13.92
N GLU A 13 3.51 -9.45 -13.53
CA GLU A 13 2.04 -9.43 -13.48
C GLU A 13 1.53 -8.36 -12.51
N TRP A 14 2.11 -8.32 -11.31
CA TRP A 14 1.79 -7.30 -10.31
C TRP A 14 2.14 -5.87 -10.74
N LEU A 15 3.08 -5.72 -11.68
CA LEU A 15 3.50 -4.42 -12.23
C LEU A 15 2.75 -4.05 -13.51
N MET A 16 1.84 -4.90 -14.00
CA MET A 16 0.96 -4.54 -15.11
C MET A 16 0.01 -3.42 -14.68
N LEU A 17 -0.37 -2.57 -15.65
CA LEU A 17 -1.23 -1.41 -15.41
C LEU A 17 -2.52 -1.80 -14.67
N ASP A 18 -3.17 -2.88 -15.10
CA ASP A 18 -4.42 -3.40 -14.52
C ASP A 18 -4.26 -3.75 -13.02
N SER A 19 -3.16 -4.41 -12.66
CA SER A 19 -2.86 -4.73 -11.26
C SER A 19 -2.55 -3.49 -10.44
N ILE A 20 -1.84 -2.52 -11.01
CA ILE A 20 -1.55 -1.26 -10.34
C ILE A 20 -2.82 -0.42 -10.16
N ASP A 21 -3.73 -0.39 -11.12
CA ASP A 21 -5.03 0.27 -11.00
C ASP A 21 -5.87 -0.36 -9.88
N TYR A 22 -5.98 -1.69 -9.86
CA TYR A 22 -6.66 -2.40 -8.77
C TYR A 22 -6.09 -2.08 -7.38
N ILE A 23 -4.75 -2.08 -7.24
CA ILE A 23 -4.10 -1.75 -5.96
C ILE A 23 -4.32 -0.26 -5.62
N THR A 24 -4.39 0.61 -6.62
CA THR A 24 -4.70 2.03 -6.42
C THR A 24 -6.10 2.19 -5.84
N GLU A 25 -7.10 1.51 -6.42
CA GLU A 25 -8.47 1.51 -5.89
C GLU A 25 -8.53 0.98 -4.45
N CYS A 26 -7.76 -0.06 -4.13
CA CYS A 26 -7.64 -0.57 -2.75
C CYS A 26 -7.07 0.49 -1.79
N LEU A 27 -6.04 1.22 -2.22
CA LEU A 27 -5.45 2.30 -1.43
C LEU A 27 -6.39 3.50 -1.28
N GLU A 28 -7.20 3.81 -2.29
CA GLU A 28 -8.25 4.84 -2.19
C GLU A 28 -9.38 4.43 -1.24
N ALA A 29 -9.71 3.14 -1.19
CA ALA A 29 -10.70 2.59 -0.28
C ALA A 29 -10.21 2.50 1.17
N CYS A 30 -8.90 2.65 1.45
CA CYS A 30 -8.36 2.62 2.81
C CYS A 30 -8.92 3.78 3.64
N ARG A 31 -9.52 3.44 4.79
CA ARG A 31 -10.07 4.41 5.76
C ARG A 31 -9.35 4.42 7.10
N SER A 32 -8.41 3.50 7.31
CA SER A 32 -7.63 3.42 8.55
C SER A 32 -6.21 2.90 8.30
N ALA A 33 -5.32 3.15 9.26
CA ALA A 33 -3.95 2.60 9.24
C ALA A 33 -3.92 1.07 9.33
N GLU A 34 -4.99 0.44 9.84
CA GLU A 34 -5.10 -1.01 9.95
C GLU A 34 -5.35 -1.63 8.57
N MET A 35 -6.30 -1.09 7.80
CA MET A 35 -6.52 -1.53 6.42
C MET A 35 -5.26 -1.40 5.58
N LEU A 36 -4.51 -0.31 5.76
CA LEU A 36 -3.22 -0.14 5.08
C LEU A 36 -2.19 -1.20 5.51
N ALA A 37 -2.21 -1.65 6.76
CA ALA A 37 -1.35 -2.73 7.23
C ALA A 37 -1.72 -4.06 6.55
N ASP A 38 -3.01 -4.38 6.44
CA ASP A 38 -3.47 -5.56 5.69
C ASP A 38 -2.98 -5.52 4.23
N LEU A 39 -3.10 -4.36 3.56
CA LEU A 39 -2.59 -4.22 2.18
C LEU A 39 -1.07 -4.41 2.09
N ARG A 40 -0.32 -4.00 3.12
CA ARG A 40 1.14 -4.20 3.20
C ARG A 40 1.52 -5.65 3.42
N GLU A 41 0.65 -6.47 3.99
CA GLU A 41 0.85 -7.91 4.15
C GLU A 41 0.54 -8.67 2.86
N ILE A 42 -0.41 -8.18 2.07
CA ILE A 42 -0.86 -8.82 0.83
C ILE A 42 0.02 -8.44 -0.36
N PHE A 43 0.31 -7.14 -0.53
CA PHE A 43 0.92 -6.62 -1.75
C PHE A 43 2.43 -6.34 -1.59
N PRO A 44 3.25 -6.74 -2.57
CA PRO A 44 4.67 -6.41 -2.60
C PRO A 44 4.91 -4.89 -2.50
N ARG A 45 5.94 -4.49 -1.77
CA ARG A 45 6.26 -3.07 -1.54
C ARG A 45 6.35 -2.24 -2.82
N ASP A 46 6.96 -2.79 -3.87
CA ASP A 46 7.12 -2.08 -5.16
C ASP A 46 5.78 -1.80 -5.84
N THR A 47 4.79 -2.67 -5.66
CA THR A 47 3.44 -2.49 -6.24
C THR A 47 2.67 -1.39 -5.51
N LEU A 48 2.72 -1.40 -4.17
CA LEU A 48 2.15 -0.34 -3.33
C LEU A 48 2.80 1.01 -3.63
N LYS A 49 4.11 1.03 -3.88
CA LYS A 49 4.83 2.24 -4.29
C LYS A 49 4.34 2.74 -5.65
N GLY A 50 4.17 1.85 -6.63
CA GLY A 50 3.63 2.18 -7.95
C GLY A 50 2.21 2.75 -7.89
N ALA A 51 1.33 2.07 -7.16
CA ALA A 51 -0.06 2.50 -6.95
C ALA A 51 -0.16 3.83 -6.19
N SER A 52 0.69 4.04 -5.17
CA SER A 52 0.70 5.28 -4.38
C SER A 52 1.02 6.54 -5.21
N ILE A 53 1.68 6.40 -6.36
CA ILE A 53 1.96 7.51 -7.28
C ILE A 53 0.67 7.98 -7.99
N LYS A 54 -0.28 7.08 -8.23
CA LYS A 54 -1.53 7.36 -8.94
C LYS A 54 -2.61 7.96 -8.02
N LEU A 55 -2.43 7.88 -6.71
CA LEU A 55 -3.37 8.41 -5.72
C LEU A 55 -3.52 9.93 -5.82
N GLY A 56 -4.74 10.40 -5.56
CA GLY A 56 -5.01 11.81 -5.29
C GLY A 56 -4.18 12.33 -4.10
N LYS A 57 -3.84 13.63 -4.15
CA LYS A 57 -2.96 14.29 -3.17
C LYS A 57 -3.39 14.03 -1.72
N THR A 58 -4.67 14.25 -1.42
CA THR A 58 -5.22 14.10 -0.07
C THR A 58 -5.07 12.67 0.46
N GLN A 59 -5.45 11.68 -0.34
CA GLN A 59 -5.35 10.27 0.06
C GLN A 59 -3.89 9.86 0.24
N ARG A 60 -3.00 10.33 -0.64
CA ARG A 60 -1.57 10.08 -0.53
C ARG A 60 -0.98 10.65 0.77
N GLU A 61 -1.35 11.87 1.16
CA GLU A 61 -0.91 12.48 2.43
C GLU A 61 -1.42 11.69 3.65
N ILE A 62 -2.66 11.21 3.62
CA ILE A 62 -3.24 10.37 4.66
C ILE A 62 -2.47 9.05 4.78
N ILE A 63 -2.26 8.35 3.66
CA ILE A 63 -1.50 7.09 3.62
C ILE A 63 -0.08 7.30 4.13
N GLN A 64 0.59 8.39 3.77
CA GLN A 64 1.93 8.69 4.29
C GLN A 64 1.95 8.85 5.82
N LYS A 65 0.95 9.53 6.40
CA LYS A 65 0.82 9.63 7.86
C LYS A 65 0.62 8.26 8.51
N TRP A 66 -0.23 7.41 7.92
CA TRP A 66 -0.42 6.04 8.40
C TRP A 66 0.84 5.20 8.26
N LEU A 67 1.58 5.31 7.16
CA LEU A 67 2.87 4.63 6.99
C LEU A 67 3.88 5.05 8.04
N GLN A 68 3.98 6.35 8.35
CA GLN A 68 4.86 6.83 9.42
C GLN A 68 4.46 6.19 10.76
N HIS A 69 3.18 6.26 11.13
CA HIS A 69 2.69 5.66 12.36
C HIS A 69 2.99 4.15 12.44
N LEU A 70 2.71 3.40 11.36
CA LEU A 70 2.96 1.96 11.28
C LEU A 70 4.45 1.61 11.38
N ASN A 71 5.34 2.48 10.90
CA ASN A 71 6.79 2.25 10.92
C ASN A 71 7.45 2.70 12.25
N THR A 72 6.77 3.52 13.06
CA THR A 72 7.27 3.98 14.38
C THR A 72 6.92 3.01 15.51
N ILE A 73 6.01 2.05 15.29
CA ILE A 73 5.70 0.97 16.26
C ILE A 73 6.73 -0.17 16.10
N HIS A 74 8.01 0.15 16.31
CA HIS A 74 9.11 -0.81 16.35
C HIS A 74 9.81 -0.76 17.70
#